data_AF-A0A2V5Q9V5-F1
#
_entry.id   AF-A0A2V5Q9V5-F1
#
_cell.length_a   1.000
_cell.length_b   1.000
_cell.length_c   1.000
_cell.angle_alpha   90.00
_cell.angle_beta   90.00
_cell.angle_gamma   90.00
#
_symmetry.space_group_name_H-M   'P 1'
#
loop_
_entity.id
_entity.type
_entity.pdbx_description
1 polymer ?
#
loop_
_entity_poly.entity_id
_entity_poly.type
_entity_poly.pdbx_seq_one_letter_code
_entity_poly.pdbx_strand_id
1 'polypeptide(L)'
;NKILDSDPGARYIGEFSLGFNPYVLHPMRDILFDEKIAGSFHFTPGQAYEDADNGNRSQVHWDMVNIQRPDYGGGEVYFDGKLIRRDGEFLPAPLRSLNRGKFAKR
;
A
#
# COMPACT_ATOMS: atom_id res chain seq x y z
N ASN A 1 3.18 21.48 7.21
CA ASN A 1 3.61 20.08 7.48
C ASN A 1 3.39 19.64 8.93
N LYS A 2 2.43 20.20 9.67
CA LYS A 2 2.28 20.00 11.13
C LYS A 2 2.32 18.53 11.59
N ILE A 3 1.63 17.61 10.88
CA ILE A 3 1.64 16.18 11.22
C ILE A 3 3.05 15.58 11.07
N LEU A 4 3.71 15.88 9.95
CA LEU A 4 5.08 15.44 9.66
C LEU A 4 6.12 16.20 10.50
N ASP A 5 5.74 17.25 11.23
CA ASP A 5 6.60 18.01 12.15
C ASP A 5 6.34 17.64 13.63
N SER A 6 5.52 16.62 13.90
CA SER A 6 5.05 16.28 15.25
C SER A 6 6.14 15.70 16.14
N ASP A 7 7.05 14.90 15.58
CA ASP A 7 8.20 14.30 16.25
C ASP A 7 9.28 13.84 15.24
N PRO A 8 10.48 13.44 15.71
CA PRO A 8 11.56 13.02 14.82
C PRO A 8 11.23 11.84 13.89
N GLY A 9 10.34 10.94 14.30
CA GLY A 9 9.98 9.74 13.52
C GLY A 9 8.88 9.99 12.47
N ALA A 10 8.11 11.07 12.61
CA ALA A 10 6.94 11.37 11.78
C ALA A 10 7.24 11.60 10.29
N ARG A 11 8.51 11.79 9.91
CA ARG A 11 8.97 11.98 8.52
C ARG A 11 9.54 10.73 7.87
N TYR A 12 9.60 9.63 8.62
CA TYR A 12 10.15 8.35 8.18
C TYR A 12 9.04 7.31 8.11
N ILE A 13 9.23 6.29 7.28
CA ILE A 13 8.20 5.27 7.06
C ILE A 13 8.30 4.20 8.16
N GLY A 14 7.18 3.94 8.84
CA GLY A 14 7.03 2.84 9.80
C GLY A 14 6.47 1.57 9.14
N GLU A 15 5.70 1.72 8.07
CA GLU A 15 5.04 0.61 7.38
C GLU A 15 4.91 0.87 5.87
N PHE A 16 4.93 -0.22 5.11
CA PHE A 16 4.36 -0.26 3.78
C PHE A 16 3.52 -1.52 3.59
N SER A 17 2.52 -1.45 2.73
CA SER A 17 1.73 -2.62 2.35
C SER A 17 1.26 -2.54 0.89
N LEU A 18 0.83 -3.67 0.34
CA LEU A 18 0.19 -3.74 -0.98
C LEU A 18 -1.30 -4.07 -0.81
N GLY A 19 -2.16 -3.21 -1.33
CA GLY A 19 -3.62 -3.43 -1.42
C GLY A 19 -3.99 -4.25 -2.66
N PHE A 20 -4.80 -5.29 -2.47
CA PHE A 20 -5.24 -6.18 -3.54
C PHE A 20 -6.62 -6.82 -3.26
N ASN A 21 -7.47 -6.25 -2.40
CA ASN A 21 -8.82 -6.76 -2.21
C ASN A 21 -9.64 -6.56 -3.49
N PRO A 22 -10.11 -7.62 -4.17
CA PRO A 22 -10.72 -7.51 -5.50
C PRO A 22 -12.05 -6.77 -5.52
N TYR A 23 -12.68 -6.56 -4.36
CA TYR A 23 -13.99 -5.93 -4.22
C TYR A 23 -13.93 -4.46 -3.80
N VAL A 24 -12.78 -3.97 -3.35
CA VAL A 24 -12.59 -2.56 -2.95
C VAL A 24 -11.83 -1.84 -4.06
N LEU A 25 -12.52 -1.00 -4.83
CA LEU A 25 -11.95 -0.41 -6.05
C LEU A 25 -11.73 1.10 -5.97
N HIS A 26 -12.52 1.79 -5.17
CA HIS A 26 -12.55 3.25 -5.11
C HIS A 26 -12.44 3.73 -3.66
N PRO A 27 -11.86 4.92 -3.43
CA PRO A 27 -11.80 5.50 -2.10
C PRO A 27 -13.17 5.64 -1.45
N MET A 28 -13.30 5.18 -0.22
CA MET A 28 -14.50 5.24 0.61
C MET A 28 -14.37 6.26 1.74
N ARG A 29 -13.20 6.91 1.88
CA ARG A 29 -12.87 7.84 2.97
C ARG A 29 -12.93 7.17 4.33
N ASP A 30 -12.63 5.87 4.34
CA ASP A 30 -12.46 5.05 5.52
C ASP A 30 -11.17 4.27 5.31
N ILE A 31 -10.18 4.56 6.16
CA ILE A 31 -8.83 4.05 5.95
C ILE A 31 -8.77 2.53 6.02
N LEU A 32 -9.63 1.89 6.83
CA LEU A 32 -9.69 0.43 6.99
C LEU A 32 -10.01 -0.29 5.68
N PHE A 33 -10.70 0.39 4.77
CA PHE A 33 -10.96 -0.12 3.44
C PHE A 33 -10.02 0.44 2.39
N ASP A 34 -9.70 1.74 2.47
CA ASP A 34 -8.89 2.42 1.47
C ASP A 34 -7.49 1.79 1.38
N GLU A 35 -6.92 1.36 2.51
CA GLU A 35 -5.64 0.64 2.56
C GLU A 35 -5.68 -0.71 1.81
N LYS A 36 -6.87 -1.29 1.58
CA LYS A 36 -7.05 -2.60 0.94
C LYS A 36 -7.38 -2.52 -0.55
N ILE A 37 -7.52 -1.32 -1.13
CA ILE A 37 -7.96 -1.11 -2.53
C ILE A 37 -7.17 -1.99 -3.51
N ALA A 38 -7.86 -2.64 -4.45
CA ALA A 38 -7.23 -3.45 -5.48
C ALA A 38 -6.19 -2.65 -6.28
N GLY A 39 -4.94 -3.10 -6.28
CA GLY A 39 -3.87 -2.46 -7.05
C GLY A 39 -3.34 -1.18 -6.42
N SER A 40 -3.61 -0.93 -5.13
CA SER A 40 -2.98 0.15 -4.37
C SER A 40 -1.77 -0.33 -3.57
N PHE A 41 -1.01 0.61 -3.04
CA PHE A 41 -0.12 0.39 -1.92
C PHE A 41 -0.33 1.51 -0.92
N HIS A 42 0.14 1.33 0.31
CA HIS A 42 0.23 2.45 1.25
C HIS A 42 1.64 2.56 1.82
N PHE A 43 1.99 3.79 2.14
CA PHE A 43 3.11 4.11 3.01
C PHE A 43 2.58 4.82 4.24
N THR A 44 3.21 4.53 5.36
CA THR A 44 2.77 5.05 6.65
C THR A 44 3.91 5.79 7.31
N PRO A 45 3.97 7.14 7.21
CA PRO A 45 4.88 7.92 8.00
C PRO A 45 4.61 7.72 9.50
N GLY A 46 5.68 7.55 10.27
CA GLY A 46 5.65 7.40 11.72
C GLY A 46 5.85 5.96 12.20
N GLN A 47 5.14 5.59 13.26
CA GLN A 47 5.37 4.43 14.11
C GLN A 47 5.35 3.11 13.34
N ALA A 48 6.40 2.32 13.50
CA ALA A 48 6.41 0.92 13.06
C ALA A 48 5.64 0.04 14.06
N TYR A 49 5.00 -1.01 13.54
CA TYR A 49 4.40 -2.05 14.39
C TYR A 49 5.47 -2.89 15.08
N GLU A 50 5.18 -3.39 16.29
CA GLU A 50 6.11 -4.23 17.06
C GLU A 50 6.43 -5.55 16.33
N ASP A 51 5.43 -6.16 15.67
CA ASP A 51 5.59 -7.43 14.95
C ASP A 51 6.29 -7.30 13.58
N ALA A 52 6.49 -6.07 13.10
CA ALA A 52 7.14 -5.74 11.83
C ALA A 52 8.09 -4.53 12.00
N ASP A 53 8.83 -4.54 13.10
CA ASP A 53 9.59 -3.37 13.54
C ASP A 53 10.77 -3.06 12.63
N ASN A 54 10.91 -1.79 12.25
CA ASN A 54 12.05 -1.24 11.52
C ASN A 54 12.85 -0.20 12.33
N GLY A 55 12.52 -0.03 13.61
CA GLY A 55 13.16 0.90 14.53
C GLY A 55 12.56 2.31 14.53
N ASN A 56 11.63 2.64 13.61
CA ASN A 56 11.00 3.97 13.62
C ASN A 56 10.05 4.11 14.82
N ARG A 57 10.15 5.23 15.53
CA ARG A 57 9.33 5.54 16.72
C ARG A 57 8.71 6.90 16.56
N SER A 58 7.39 6.98 16.67
CA SER A 58 6.63 8.20 16.45
C SER A 58 5.28 8.11 17.16
N GLN A 59 4.66 9.25 17.44
CA GLN A 59 3.27 9.29 17.87
C GLN A 59 2.29 9.25 16.69
N VAL A 60 2.80 9.46 15.47
CA VAL A 60 2.03 9.42 14.23
C VAL A 60 2.07 8.00 13.67
N HIS A 61 0.97 7.55 13.11
CA HIS A 61 0.89 6.39 12.22
C HIS A 61 -0.19 6.75 11.20
N TRP A 62 0.22 7.24 10.03
CA TRP A 62 -0.69 7.85 9.07
C TRP A 62 -0.63 7.18 7.70
N ASP A 63 -1.62 6.36 7.40
CA ASP A 63 -1.64 5.62 6.14
C ASP A 63 -1.98 6.52 4.95
N MET A 64 -1.06 6.56 3.99
CA MET A 64 -1.22 7.27 2.73
C MET A 64 -1.33 6.28 1.58
N VAL A 65 -2.54 6.15 1.03
CA VAL A 65 -2.85 5.20 -0.03
C VAL A 65 -2.56 5.78 -1.41
N ASN A 66 -1.88 5.00 -2.26
CA ASN A 66 -1.63 5.31 -3.66
C ASN A 66 -2.14 4.18 -4.55
N ILE A 67 -3.07 4.50 -5.46
CA ILE A 67 -3.67 3.53 -6.38
C ILE A 67 -2.85 3.52 -7.67
N GLN A 68 -2.32 2.36 -8.05
CA GLN A 68 -1.45 2.21 -9.22
C GLN A 68 -2.14 1.54 -10.41
N ARG A 69 -3.46 1.49 -10.46
CA ARG A 69 -4.18 0.95 -11.63
C ARG A 69 -4.17 1.95 -12.79
N PRO A 70 -4.39 1.53 -14.06
CA PRO A 70 -4.37 2.43 -15.20
C PRO A 70 -5.36 3.60 -15.10
N ASP A 71 -6.54 3.37 -14.50
CA ASP A 71 -7.55 4.40 -14.26
C ASP A 71 -7.11 5.50 -13.25
N TYR A 72 -6.01 5.27 -12.54
CA TYR A 72 -5.38 6.22 -11.60
C TYR A 72 -3.96 6.64 -12.02
N GLY A 73 -3.56 6.36 -13.27
CA GLY A 73 -2.25 6.74 -13.82
C GLY A 73 -1.22 5.62 -13.90
N GLY A 74 -1.55 4.43 -13.38
CA GLY A 74 -0.67 3.25 -13.45
C GLY A 74 0.48 3.28 -12.44
N GLY A 75 1.42 2.36 -12.62
CA GLY A 75 2.64 2.34 -11.80
C GLY A 75 3.32 0.98 -11.75
N GLU A 76 4.51 0.98 -11.18
CA GLU A 76 5.35 -0.20 -11.04
C GLU A 76 5.81 -0.33 -9.59
N VAL A 77 6.00 -1.57 -9.14
CA VAL A 77 6.63 -1.88 -7.85
C VAL A 77 7.75 -2.87 -8.11
N TYR A 78 8.93 -2.53 -7.59
CA TYR A 78 10.15 -3.33 -7.70
C TYR A 78 10.64 -3.74 -6.32
N PHE A 79 10.94 -5.03 -6.14
CA PHE A 79 11.66 -5.54 -4.98
C PHE A 79 13.02 -6.06 -5.45
N ASP A 80 14.10 -5.58 -4.83
CA ASP A 80 15.48 -5.95 -5.18
C ASP A 80 15.77 -5.83 -6.70
N GLY A 81 15.25 -4.77 -7.32
CA GLY A 81 15.39 -4.52 -8.76
C GLY A 81 14.51 -5.39 -9.66
N LYS A 82 13.68 -6.28 -9.11
CA LYS A 82 12.75 -7.13 -9.88
C LYS A 82 11.36 -6.52 -9.89
N LEU A 83 10.78 -6.35 -11.08
CA LEU A 83 9.40 -5.88 -11.23
C LEU A 83 8.43 -6.95 -10.71
N ILE A 84 7.76 -6.67 -9.59
CA ILE A 84 6.80 -7.61 -8.98
C ILE A 84 5.35 -7.26 -9.28
N ARG A 85 5.05 -6.00 -9.59
CA ARG A 85 3.70 -5.52 -9.90
C ARG A 85 3.76 -4.41 -10.94
N ARG A 86 2.87 -4.46 -11.92
CA ARG A 86 2.66 -3.40 -12.91
C ARG A 86 1.17 -3.12 -12.99
N ASP A 87 0.82 -1.84 -12.93
CA ASP A 87 -0.54 -1.34 -13.08
C ASP A 87 -1.56 -2.00 -12.12
N GLY A 88 -1.11 -2.26 -10.90
CA GLY A 88 -1.91 -2.91 -9.85
C GLY A 88 -1.97 -4.44 -9.90
N GLU A 89 -1.35 -5.10 -10.89
CA GLU A 89 -1.40 -6.55 -11.09
C GLU A 89 -0.03 -7.21 -10.86
N PHE A 90 0.02 -8.29 -10.07
CA PHE A 90 1.24 -9.05 -9.80
C PHE A 90 1.68 -9.83 -11.04
N LEU A 91 2.97 -9.75 -11.36
CA LEU A 91 3.57 -10.41 -12.52
C LEU A 91 4.16 -11.80 -12.25
N PRO A 92 4.85 -12.04 -11.12
CA PRO A 92 5.42 -13.35 -10.80
C PRO A 92 4.36 -14.43 -10.76
N ALA A 93 4.59 -15.57 -11.43
CA ALA A 93 3.62 -16.66 -11.52
C ALA A 93 3.04 -17.11 -10.16
N PRO A 94 3.83 -17.23 -9.08
CA PRO A 94 3.31 -17.60 -7.76
C PRO A 94 2.34 -16.57 -7.14
N LEU A 95 2.43 -15.30 -7.55
CA LEU A 95 1.64 -14.20 -6.97
C LEU A 95 0.41 -13.85 -7.81
N ARG A 96 0.28 -14.37 -9.04
CA ARG A 96 -0.86 -14.08 -9.92
C ARG A 96 -2.20 -14.55 -9.37
N SER A 97 -2.23 -15.40 -8.35
CA SER A 97 -3.46 -15.77 -7.63
C SER A 97 -4.05 -14.61 -6.83
N LEU A 98 -3.24 -13.59 -6.49
CA LEU A 98 -3.64 -12.40 -5.76
C LEU A 98 -4.30 -11.33 -6.66
N ASN A 99 -4.26 -11.53 -7.98
CA ASN A 99 -4.80 -10.59 -8.97
C ASN A 99 -6.33 -10.62 -9.04
N ARG A 100 -6.95 -9.46 -9.26
CA ARG A 100 -8.41 -9.28 -9.26
C ARG A 100 -9.13 -10.17 -10.27
N GLY A 101 -8.54 -10.37 -11.45
CA GLY A 101 -9.13 -11.14 -12.55
C GLY A 101 -9.54 -12.58 -12.19
N LYS A 102 -8.98 -13.15 -11.11
CA LYS A 102 -9.36 -14.47 -10.59
C LYS A 102 -10.71 -14.47 -9.86
N PHE A 103 -11.15 -13.31 -9.34
CA PHE A 103 -12.35 -13.15 -8.51
C PHE A 103 -13.52 -12.50 -9.26
N ALA A 104 -13.27 -11.97 -10.46
CA ALA A 104 -14.27 -11.33 -11.31
C ALA A 104 -15.24 -12.31 -12.01
N LYS A 105 -15.16 -13.62 -11.72
CA LYS A 105 -16.13 -14.63 -12.18
C LYS A 105 -17.10 -14.99 -11.06
N ARG A 106 -18.15 -14.20 -10.89
CA ARG A 106 -19.50 -14.65 -10.48
C ARG A 106 -20.53 -13.77 -11.15
#